data_AF-A0A804JAZ7-F1
#
_entry.id   AF-A0A804JAZ7-F1
#
_cell.length_a   1.000
_cell.length_b   1.000
_cell.length_c   1.000
_cell.angle_alpha   90.00
_cell.angle_beta   90.00
_cell.angle_gamma   90.00
#
_symmetry.space_group_name_H-M   'P 1'
#
loop_
_entity.id
_entity.type
_entity.pdbx_description
1 polymer ?
#
loop_
_entity_poly.entity_id
_entity_poly.type
_entity_poly.pdbx_seq_one_letter_code
_entity_poly.pdbx_strand_id
1 'polypeptide(L)'
;MAKLAEQVEHYKEMVEYMEKVVGAVGEGEELTVEDRNLLSITYKNVIVALHVSWRIVSFIKQKEGRRNHNHVVAIRDYRARIESKIDSIYGGILRLLDAHLILVAAAIDSKVFYLKMKGDYYRYLAEFKIGSERNLRPT
;
A
#
# COMPACT_ATOMS: atom_id res chain seq x y z
N MET A 1 -4.03 -20.19 5.11
CA MET A 1 -3.98 -19.60 3.75
C MET A 1 -5.33 -19.03 3.35
N ALA A 2 -6.40 -19.83 3.29
CA ALA A 2 -7.75 -19.35 2.90
C ALA A 2 -8.27 -18.17 3.74
N LYS A 3 -8.21 -18.23 5.08
CA LYS A 3 -8.59 -17.09 5.96
C LYS A 3 -7.73 -15.83 5.80
N LEU A 4 -6.51 -15.95 5.28
CA LEU A 4 -5.63 -14.80 5.00
C LEU A 4 -5.90 -14.21 3.61
N ALA A 5 -6.37 -15.03 2.66
CA ALA A 5 -6.73 -14.60 1.31
C ALA A 5 -8.06 -13.80 1.30
N GLU A 6 -9.01 -14.19 2.14
CA GLU A 6 -10.32 -13.50 2.28
C GLU A 6 -10.16 -12.05 2.79
N GLN A 7 -9.28 -11.80 3.77
CA GLN A 7 -8.96 -10.43 4.19
C GLN A 7 -8.24 -9.59 3.12
N VAL A 8 -7.58 -10.25 2.16
CA VAL A 8 -6.82 -9.62 1.08
C VAL A 8 -7.72 -9.14 -0.07
N GLU A 9 -8.98 -9.59 -0.12
CA GLU A 9 -9.92 -9.21 -1.18
C GLU A 9 -10.63 -7.87 -0.93
N HIS A 10 -10.90 -7.50 0.33
CA HIS A 10 -11.53 -6.20 0.63
C HIS A 10 -10.61 -4.98 0.44
N TYR A 11 -9.29 -5.15 0.38
CA TYR A 11 -8.37 -4.03 0.14
C TYR A 11 -8.53 -3.44 -1.26
N LYS A 12 -8.80 -4.31 -2.24
CA LYS A 12 -9.01 -3.91 -3.63
C LYS A 12 -10.30 -3.09 -3.72
N GLU A 13 -11.36 -3.54 -3.07
CA GLU A 13 -12.64 -2.85 -3.02
C GLU A 13 -12.53 -1.48 -2.33
N MET A 14 -11.78 -1.40 -1.22
CA MET A 14 -11.55 -0.15 -0.50
C MET A 14 -10.80 0.89 -1.33
N VAL A 15 -9.77 0.46 -2.06
CA VAL A 15 -8.99 1.35 -2.95
C VAL A 15 -9.80 1.75 -4.16
N GLU A 16 -10.49 0.81 -4.81
CA GLU A 16 -11.36 1.08 -5.95
C GLU A 16 -12.52 2.02 -5.58
N TYR A 17 -13.11 1.85 -4.40
CA TYR A 17 -14.13 2.77 -3.88
C TYR A 17 -13.58 4.19 -3.78
N MET A 18 -12.38 4.33 -3.21
CA MET A 18 -11.79 5.64 -3.02
C MET A 18 -11.32 6.27 -4.33
N GLU A 19 -10.82 5.49 -5.29
CA GLU A 19 -10.55 5.96 -6.65
C GLU A 19 -11.82 6.45 -7.35
N LYS A 20 -12.96 5.77 -7.15
CA LYS A 20 -14.26 6.23 -7.66
C LYS A 20 -14.72 7.53 -7.00
N VAL A 21 -14.56 7.66 -5.67
CA VAL A 21 -14.91 8.91 -4.97
C VAL A 21 -14.07 10.06 -5.52
N VAL A 22 -12.77 9.86 -5.75
CA VAL A 22 -11.93 10.90 -6.39
C VAL A 22 -12.35 11.16 -7.84
N GLY A 23 -12.68 10.14 -8.62
CA GLY A 23 -13.16 10.29 -10.00
C GLY A 23 -14.56 10.87 -10.14
N ALA A 24 -15.36 10.88 -9.07
CA ALA A 24 -16.70 11.49 -9.04
C ALA A 24 -16.65 12.99 -8.71
N VAL A 25 -15.52 13.49 -8.21
CA VAL A 25 -15.30 14.93 -8.01
C VAL A 25 -15.16 15.58 -9.38
N GLY A 26 -15.79 16.75 -9.58
CA GLY A 26 -15.70 17.49 -10.84
C GLY A 26 -14.25 17.80 -11.21
N GLU A 27 -13.96 17.90 -12.51
CA GLU A 27 -12.62 18.29 -12.96
C GLU A 27 -12.24 19.65 -12.36
N GLY A 28 -11.19 19.66 -11.52
CA GLY A 28 -10.72 20.88 -10.85
C GLY A 28 -11.40 21.20 -9.52
N GLU A 29 -12.24 20.31 -8.99
CA GLU A 29 -12.82 20.45 -7.64
C GLU A 29 -11.99 19.72 -6.57
N GLU A 30 -11.89 20.34 -5.38
CA GLU A 30 -11.21 19.73 -4.24
C GLU A 30 -12.09 18.68 -3.55
N LEU A 31 -11.46 17.61 -3.04
CA LEU A 31 -12.12 16.72 -2.09
C LEU A 31 -12.56 17.49 -0.84
N THR A 32 -13.72 17.11 -0.31
CA THR A 32 -14.14 17.58 1.00
C THR A 32 -13.15 17.13 2.08
N VAL A 33 -13.14 17.81 3.22
CA VAL A 33 -12.28 17.43 4.36
C VAL A 33 -12.58 15.98 4.82
N GLU A 34 -13.84 15.58 4.76
CA GLU A 34 -14.28 14.22 5.12
C GLU A 34 -13.74 13.18 4.12
N ASP A 35 -13.92 13.41 2.82
CA ASP A 35 -13.43 12.48 1.78
C ASP A 35 -11.91 12.38 1.78
N ARG A 36 -11.22 13.51 1.99
CA ARG A 36 -9.77 13.55 2.11
C ARG A 36 -9.27 12.75 3.33
N ASN A 37 -9.97 12.84 4.46
CA ASN A 37 -9.62 12.07 5.65
C ASN A 37 -9.91 10.58 5.44
N LEU A 38 -11.04 10.26 4.82
CA LEU A 38 -11.43 8.88 4.48
C LEU A 38 -10.40 8.24 3.54
N LEU A 39 -9.96 8.97 2.50
CA LEU A 39 -8.87 8.57 1.60
C LEU A 39 -7.62 8.18 2.39
N SER A 40 -7.18 9.07 3.28
CA SER A 40 -5.97 8.86 4.08
C SER A 40 -6.07 7.63 4.98
N ILE A 41 -7.19 7.47 5.69
CA ILE A 41 -7.44 6.33 6.58
C ILE A 41 -7.46 5.02 5.78
N THR A 42 -8.16 5.03 4.64
CA THR A 42 -8.34 3.84 3.80
C THR A 42 -6.99 3.34 3.28
N TYR A 43 -6.21 4.20 2.63
CA TYR A 43 -4.91 3.83 2.10
C TYR A 43 -3.92 3.41 3.21
N LYS A 44 -3.92 4.12 4.34
CA LYS A 44 -3.10 3.76 5.50
C LYS A 44 -3.42 2.36 6.00
N ASN A 45 -4.70 2.03 6.16
CA ASN A 45 -5.13 0.73 6.68
C ASN A 45 -4.75 -0.41 5.73
N VAL A 46 -4.97 -0.23 4.42
CA VAL A 46 -4.57 -1.19 3.39
C VAL A 46 -3.06 -1.45 3.45
N ILE A 47 -2.25 -0.40 3.47
CA ILE A 47 -0.79 -0.50 3.51
C ILE A 47 -0.32 -1.21 4.80
N VAL A 48 -0.87 -0.83 5.96
CA VAL A 48 -0.53 -1.48 7.24
C VAL A 48 -0.82 -2.98 7.20
N ALA A 49 -1.97 -3.38 6.69
CA ALA A 49 -2.35 -4.78 6.61
C ALA A 49 -1.47 -5.60 5.65
N LEU A 50 -1.08 -5.00 4.51
CA LEU A 50 -0.13 -5.61 3.58
C LEU A 50 1.26 -5.78 4.20
N HIS A 51 1.75 -4.79 4.96
CA HIS A 51 3.02 -4.90 5.70
C HIS A 51 3.00 -6.00 6.76
N VAL A 52 1.89 -6.12 7.51
CA VAL A 52 1.72 -7.22 8.49
C VAL A 52 1.75 -8.58 7.78
N SER A 53 1.01 -8.70 6.67
CA SER A 53 0.99 -9.92 5.86
C SER A 53 2.38 -10.28 5.33
N TRP A 54 3.12 -9.29 4.82
CA TRP A 54 4.49 -9.47 4.33
C TRP A 54 5.45 -9.93 5.43
N ARG A 55 5.36 -9.36 6.64
CA ARG A 55 6.17 -9.78 7.80
C ARG A 55 5.89 -11.22 8.21
N ILE A 56 4.62 -11.62 8.28
CA ILE A 56 4.22 -12.99 8.63
C ILE A 56 4.80 -13.99 7.62
N VAL A 57 4.65 -13.71 6.32
CA VAL A 57 5.16 -14.60 5.26
C VAL A 57 6.68 -14.67 5.29
N SER A 58 7.35 -13.55 5.54
CA SER A 58 8.82 -13.51 5.69
C SER A 58 9.30 -14.34 6.88
N PHE A 59 8.58 -14.27 8.01
CA PHE A 59 8.86 -15.10 9.19
C PHE A 59 8.65 -16.59 8.91
N ILE A 60 7.55 -16.96 8.23
CA ILE A 60 7.29 -18.36 7.83
C ILE A 60 8.40 -18.87 6.91
N LYS A 61 8.83 -18.07 5.92
CA LYS A 61 9.96 -18.42 5.03
C LYS A 61 11.23 -18.75 5.82
N GLN A 62 11.56 -17.93 6.82
CA GLN A 62 12.74 -18.14 7.66
C GLN A 62 12.66 -19.44 8.47
N LYS A 63 11.47 -19.80 8.96
CA LYS A 63 11.24 -21.03 9.74
C LYS A 63 11.22 -22.29 8.88
N GLU A 64 10.57 -22.24 7.72
CA GLU A 64 10.38 -23.38 6.79
C GLU A 64 11.61 -23.68 5.91
N GLY A 65 12.47 -22.69 5.67
CA GLY A 65 13.74 -22.86 4.93
C GLY A 65 14.70 -23.88 5.55
N ARG A 66 14.42 -24.34 6.78
CA ARG A 66 15.20 -25.36 7.49
C ARG A 66 14.69 -26.80 7.30
N ARG A 67 13.56 -27.03 6.61
CA ARG A 67 12.85 -28.33 6.66
C ARG A 67 12.36 -28.92 5.33
N ASN A 68 11.93 -28.15 4.33
CA ASN A 68 11.34 -28.73 3.10
C ASN A 68 11.42 -27.81 1.84
N HIS A 69 11.96 -28.31 0.72
CA HIS A 69 12.22 -27.52 -0.50
C HIS A 69 10.96 -27.11 -1.31
N ASN A 70 9.92 -27.95 -1.41
CA ASN A 70 8.73 -27.63 -2.21
C ASN A 70 7.87 -26.51 -1.58
N HIS A 71 7.84 -26.40 -0.25
CA HIS A 71 7.14 -25.31 0.44
C HIS A 71 7.85 -23.97 0.26
N VAL A 72 9.17 -23.97 0.13
CA VAL A 72 9.97 -22.74 -0.05
C VAL A 72 9.61 -22.01 -1.34
N VAL A 73 9.30 -22.74 -2.42
CA VAL A 73 8.88 -22.15 -3.71
C VAL A 73 7.52 -21.45 -3.57
N ALA A 74 6.51 -22.14 -3.03
CA ALA A 74 5.18 -21.56 -2.84
C ALA A 74 5.19 -20.32 -1.91
N ILE A 75 5.99 -20.36 -0.83
CA ILE A 75 6.13 -19.23 0.10
C ILE A 75 6.82 -18.04 -0.60
N ARG A 76 7.86 -18.30 -1.41
CA ARG A 76 8.54 -17.25 -2.18
C ARG A 76 7.59 -16.58 -3.17
N ASP A 77 6.81 -17.36 -3.91
CA ASP A 77 5.90 -16.83 -4.92
C ASP A 77 4.75 -16.04 -4.24
N TYR A 78 4.27 -16.50 -3.09
CA TYR A 78 3.29 -15.74 -2.29
C TYR A 78 3.87 -14.42 -1.75
N ARG A 79 5.12 -14.42 -1.28
CA ARG A 79 5.82 -13.20 -0.87
C ARG A 79 5.94 -12.20 -2.02
N ALA A 80 6.37 -12.66 -3.21
CA ALA A 80 6.48 -11.81 -4.39
C ALA A 80 5.14 -11.19 -4.81
N ARG A 81 4.03 -11.93 -4.68
CA ARG A 81 2.68 -11.39 -4.91
C ARG A 81 2.32 -10.28 -3.94
N ILE A 82 2.68 -10.40 -2.66
CA ILE A 82 2.44 -9.33 -1.67
C ILE A 82 3.31 -8.11 -1.99
N GLU A 83 4.59 -8.31 -2.34
CA GLU A 83 5.50 -7.22 -2.73
C GLU A 83 4.96 -6.45 -3.94
N SER A 84 4.50 -7.15 -4.97
CA SER A 84 3.88 -6.53 -6.14
C SER A 84 2.60 -5.75 -5.79
N LYS A 85 1.77 -6.25 -4.87
CA LYS A 85 0.59 -5.52 -4.39
C LYS A 85 0.97 -4.25 -3.64
N ILE A 86 1.99 -4.33 -2.77
CA ILE A 86 2.51 -3.17 -2.04
C ILE A 86 2.99 -2.11 -3.04
N ASP A 87 3.81 -2.48 -4.02
CA ASP A 87 4.30 -1.56 -5.06
C ASP A 87 3.14 -0.93 -5.86
N SER A 88 2.13 -1.73 -6.23
CA SER A 88 0.95 -1.24 -6.94
C SER A 88 0.16 -0.22 -6.13
N ILE A 89 -0.04 -0.45 -4.84
CA ILE A 89 -0.77 0.49 -3.95
C ILE A 89 0.00 1.79 -3.77
N TYR A 90 1.32 1.73 -3.53
CA TYR A 90 2.15 2.93 -3.44
C TYR A 90 2.16 3.71 -4.77
N GLY A 91 2.28 3.01 -5.90
CA GLY A 91 2.23 3.64 -7.23
C GLY A 91 0.89 4.31 -7.52
N GLY A 92 -0.21 3.67 -7.13
CA GLY A 92 -1.57 4.22 -7.28
C GLY A 92 -1.75 5.52 -6.49
N ILE A 93 -1.47 5.52 -5.19
CA ILE A 93 -1.68 6.72 -4.35
C ILE A 93 -0.73 7.86 -4.72
N LEU A 94 0.53 7.57 -5.05
CA LEU A 94 1.48 8.60 -5.46
C LEU A 94 1.07 9.26 -6.78
N ARG A 95 0.59 8.47 -7.75
CA ARG A 95 0.02 9.00 -8.99
C ARG A 95 -1.23 9.83 -8.74
N LEU A 96 -2.14 9.37 -7.87
CA LEU A 96 -3.37 10.09 -7.53
C LEU A 96 -3.06 11.45 -6.88
N LEU A 97 -2.07 11.47 -5.99
CA LEU A 97 -1.59 12.70 -5.36
C LEU A 97 -1.02 13.68 -6.41
N ASP A 98 -0.15 13.21 -7.30
CA ASP A 98 0.57 14.08 -8.25
C ASP A 98 -0.27 14.53 -9.45
N ALA A 99 -1.11 13.65 -9.97
CA ALA A 99 -1.91 13.92 -11.17
C ALA A 99 -3.23 14.63 -10.87
N HIS A 100 -3.66 14.66 -9.61
CA HIS A 100 -4.98 15.20 -9.27
C HIS A 100 -4.96 15.99 -7.96
N LEU A 101 -4.77 15.33 -6.81
CA LEU A 101 -5.07 15.95 -5.51
C LEU A 101 -4.18 17.16 -5.18
N ILE A 102 -2.90 17.12 -5.52
CA ILE A 102 -1.97 18.24 -5.30
C ILE A 102 -2.20 19.38 -6.31
N LEU A 103 -2.57 19.03 -7.55
CA LEU A 103 -2.81 20.02 -8.61
C LEU A 103 -4.06 20.86 -8.34
N VAL A 104 -5.10 20.20 -7.83
CA VAL A 104 -6.41 20.82 -7.59
C VAL A 104 -6.49 21.53 -6.23
N ALA A 105 -5.61 21.19 -5.28
CA ALA A 105 -5.57 21.85 -3.97
C ALA A 105 -5.22 23.36 -4.07
N ALA A 106 -6.25 24.21 -3.96
CA ALA A 106 -6.17 25.66 -3.87
C ALA A 106 -5.99 26.12 -2.41
N ALA A 107 -6.65 25.46 -1.45
CA ALA A 107 -6.48 25.75 -0.03
C ALA A 107 -5.09 25.34 0.47
N ILE A 108 -4.42 26.22 1.23
CA ILE A 108 -3.09 25.95 1.82
C ILE A 108 -3.12 24.68 2.67
N ASP A 109 -4.17 24.50 3.47
CA ASP A 109 -4.32 23.33 4.35
C ASP A 109 -4.44 22.02 3.55
N SER A 110 -5.20 22.01 2.44
CA SER A 110 -5.29 20.86 1.54
C SER A 110 -3.95 20.55 0.91
N LYS A 111 -3.23 21.57 0.43
CA LYS A 111 -1.93 21.41 -0.21
C LYS A 111 -0.88 20.85 0.75
N VAL A 112 -0.82 21.38 1.96
CA VAL A 112 0.06 20.87 3.03
C VAL A 112 -0.30 19.43 3.39
N PHE A 113 -1.59 19.11 3.50
CA PHE A 113 -2.06 17.75 3.79
C PHE A 113 -1.56 16.76 2.74
N TYR A 114 -1.77 17.03 1.46
CA TYR A 114 -1.38 16.13 0.38
C TYR A 114 0.14 16.01 0.22
N LEU A 115 0.89 17.11 0.38
CA LEU A 115 2.34 17.08 0.34
C LEU A 115 2.94 16.27 1.50
N LYS A 116 2.39 16.43 2.71
CA LYS A 116 2.76 15.61 3.87
C LYS A 116 2.47 14.14 3.61
N MET A 117 1.27 13.83 3.10
CA MET A 117 0.86 12.47 2.76
C MET A 117 1.78 11.84 1.71
N LYS A 118 2.15 12.58 0.66
CA LYS A 118 3.13 12.17 -0.35
C LYS A 118 4.49 11.83 0.28
N GLY A 119 5.00 12.72 1.14
CA GLY A 119 6.25 12.49 1.87
C GLY A 119 6.21 11.25 2.76
N ASP A 120 5.11 11.06 3.50
CA ASP A 120 4.88 9.88 4.32
C ASP A 120 4.92 8.58 3.48
N TYR A 121 4.29 8.56 2.30
CA TYR A 121 4.32 7.38 1.43
C TYR A 121 5.69 7.09 0.82
N TYR A 122 6.44 8.11 0.38
CA TYR A 122 7.82 7.89 -0.08
C TYR A 122 8.70 7.34 1.04
N ARG A 123 8.55 7.87 2.26
CA ARG A 123 9.28 7.38 3.44
C ARG A 123 8.95 5.91 3.72
N TYR A 124 7.67 5.54 3.76
CA TYR A 124 7.27 4.15 3.98
C TYR A 124 7.74 3.20 2.87
N LEU A 125 7.70 3.65 1.60
CA LEU A 125 8.21 2.87 0.48
C LEU A 125 9.73 2.64 0.59
N ALA A 126 10.49 3.67 0.99
CA ALA A 126 11.93 3.55 1.21
C ALA A 126 12.25 2.57 2.36
N GLU A 127 11.55 2.69 3.49
CA GLU A 127 11.68 1.77 4.64
C GLU A 127 11.40 0.32 4.21
N PHE A 128 10.38 0.11 3.38
CA PHE A 128 10.03 -1.20 2.84
C PHE A 128 11.11 -1.78 1.93
N LYS A 129 11.61 -1.00 0.96
CA LYS A 129 12.64 -1.48 0.03
C LYS A 129 13.93 -1.85 0.76
N ILE A 130 14.37 -1.02 1.71
CA ILE A 130 15.53 -1.31 2.57
C ILE A 130 15.29 -2.60 3.38
N GLY A 131 14.09 -2.76 3.95
CA GLY A 131 13.70 -3.96 4.69
C GLY A 131 13.66 -5.21 3.81
N SER A 132 13.18 -5.11 2.57
CA SER A 132 13.13 -6.22 1.63
C SER A 132 14.54 -6.64 1.19
N GLU A 133 15.39 -5.68 0.82
CA GLU A 133 16.78 -5.90 0.41
C GLU A 133 17.61 -6.56 1.52
N ARG A 134 17.46 -6.11 2.78
CA ARG A 134 18.12 -6.74 3.93
C ARG A 134 17.68 -8.19 4.15
N ASN A 135 16.41 -8.50 3.88
CA ASN A 135 15.84 -9.86 3.98
C ASN A 135 16.06 -10.72 2.72
N LEU A 136 16.71 -10.19 1.68
CA LEU A 136 17.10 -10.92 0.46
C LEU A 136 18.57 -11.36 0.49
N ARG A 137 19.42 -10.78 1.36
CA ARG A 137 20.81 -11.22 1.53
C ARG A 137 20.85 -12.52 2.34
N PRO A 138 21.44 -13.61 1.82
CA PRO A 138 21.71 -14.78 2.64
C PRO A 138 22.83 -14.41 3.64
N THR A 139 22.53 -14.49 4.93
CA THR A 139 23.56 -14.61 5.98
C THR A 139 24.10 -16.02 6.01
#